data_AF-A0A4U0XY15-F1
#
_entry.id   AF-A0A4U0XY15-F1
#
_cell.length_a   1.000
_cell.length_b   1.000
_cell.length_c   1.000
_cell.angle_alpha   90.00
_cell.angle_beta   90.00
_cell.angle_gamma   90.00
#
_symmetry.space_group_name_H-M   'P 1'
#
loop_
_entity.id
_entity.type
_entity.pdbx_description
1 polymer ?
#
loop_
_entity_poly.entity_id
_entity_poly.type
_entity_poly.pdbx_seq_one_letter_code
_entity_poly.pdbx_strand_id
1 'polypeptide(L)'
;MASAVHHDFIFRGPLKVEDVVKLGNQLSTEAASLLCKELLFTNTNVIDRVVLGQLRDDLTDGADGHFFATDERTDFRAAGCRFDIPANIETGNGKPETEKAALRGIVRDSLFYGVMNGTLHPILKIYEDNLIKFLEYMLLLLLLTGAQPDQLSERPRADHTRHPDGAVGELASITHVNDGPNVRNVVIMDGRVTIITPNRFRGAKTSLLYRSPWPVVSKLLVVYLVSVRPFFATLAADHPIARSGRLFEDENEPSFQWSTQRYREIVRRETQARLGKSLTIEKINSVLVRHLKAVEPELVAPGMMAVVSDVVLD
;
A
#
# COMPACT_ATOMS: atom_id res chain seq x y z
N MET A 1 -26.54 -49.55 10.51
CA MET A 1 -25.81 -49.80 9.25
C MET A 1 -26.32 -48.84 8.19
N ALA A 2 -25.57 -47.78 7.93
CA ALA A 2 -25.54 -47.05 6.67
C ALA A 2 -24.19 -46.33 6.66
N SER A 3 -23.38 -46.68 5.67
CA SER A 3 -22.00 -46.25 5.44
C SER A 3 -21.98 -44.99 4.58
N ALA A 4 -20.84 -44.29 4.64
CA ALA A 4 -20.30 -43.35 3.65
C ALA A 4 -20.91 -41.92 3.69
N VAL A 5 -20.14 -40.84 3.53
CA VAL A 5 -18.86 -40.65 2.85
C VAL A 5 -18.02 -39.63 3.64
N HIS A 6 -16.80 -40.03 4.05
CA HIS A 6 -15.75 -39.08 4.38
C HIS A 6 -15.30 -38.40 3.07
N HIS A 7 -15.78 -37.19 2.83
CA HIS A 7 -15.14 -36.30 1.87
C HIS A 7 -13.96 -35.60 2.56
N ASP A 8 -12.83 -36.30 2.56
CA ASP A 8 -11.52 -35.67 2.70
C ASP A 8 -11.27 -34.79 1.46
N PHE A 9 -11.76 -33.54 1.49
CA PHE A 9 -11.19 -32.48 0.69
C PHE A 9 -9.99 -31.89 1.43
N ILE A 10 -8.81 -32.09 0.85
CA ILE A 10 -7.53 -31.60 1.34
C ILE A 10 -7.48 -30.07 1.18
N PHE A 11 -8.04 -29.34 2.13
CA PHE A 11 -7.69 -27.96 2.48
C PHE A 11 -7.95 -27.77 3.97
N ARG A 12 -6.95 -28.06 4.82
CA ARG A 12 -7.12 -28.08 6.28
C ARG A 12 -7.21 -26.67 6.88
N GLY A 13 -8.47 -26.24 7.07
CA GLY A 13 -8.93 -25.24 8.04
C GLY A 13 -9.41 -23.92 7.39
N PRO A 14 -10.65 -23.47 7.67
CA PRO A 14 -11.15 -22.18 7.16
C PRO A 14 -10.25 -21.06 7.66
N LEU A 15 -9.80 -20.18 6.76
CA LEU A 15 -9.11 -18.94 7.14
C LEU A 15 -10.00 -18.19 8.15
N LYS A 16 -9.45 -17.90 9.33
CA LYS A 16 -10.17 -17.18 10.39
C LYS A 16 -9.77 -15.72 10.43
N VAL A 17 -10.57 -14.90 11.11
CA VAL A 17 -10.26 -13.48 11.33
C VAL A 17 -8.95 -13.35 12.12
N GLU A 18 -8.69 -14.26 13.07
CA GLU A 18 -7.46 -14.26 13.85
C GLU A 18 -6.22 -14.50 12.98
N ASP A 19 -6.33 -15.29 11.91
CA ASP A 19 -5.24 -15.50 10.95
C ASP A 19 -4.92 -14.21 10.19
N VAL A 20 -5.97 -13.47 9.78
CA VAL A 20 -5.85 -12.16 9.10
C VAL A 20 -5.23 -11.13 10.05
N VAL A 21 -5.67 -11.07 11.31
CA VAL A 21 -5.13 -10.15 12.32
C VAL A 21 -3.66 -10.49 12.63
N LYS A 22 -3.34 -11.77 12.80
CA LYS A 22 -1.96 -12.23 13.03
C LYS A 22 -1.06 -11.85 11.85
N LEU A 23 -1.51 -12.10 10.62
CA LEU A 23 -0.77 -11.72 9.41
C LEU A 23 -0.56 -10.20 9.34
N GLY A 24 -1.62 -9.41 9.59
CA GLY A 24 -1.56 -7.95 9.60
C GLY A 24 -0.56 -7.41 10.63
N ASN A 25 -0.53 -7.95 11.85
CA ASN A 25 0.40 -7.55 12.90
C ASN A 25 1.87 -7.89 12.55
N GLN A 26 2.10 -9.09 12.02
CA GLN A 26 3.44 -9.51 11.57
C GLN A 26 3.95 -8.60 10.44
N LEU A 27 3.12 -8.41 9.40
CA LEU A 27 3.47 -7.53 8.28
C LEU A 27 3.65 -6.08 8.71
N SER A 28 2.85 -5.57 9.65
CA SER A 28 3.00 -4.20 10.17
C SER A 28 4.33 -4.02 10.88
N THR A 29 4.76 -5.01 11.66
CA THR A 29 6.04 -5.00 12.37
C THR A 29 7.21 -5.04 11.40
N GLU A 30 7.15 -5.91 10.40
CA GLU A 30 8.19 -6.03 9.37
C GLU A 30 8.25 -4.80 8.47
N ALA A 31 7.11 -4.26 8.05
CA ALA A 31 7.03 -3.03 7.27
C ALA A 31 7.57 -1.83 8.07
N ALA A 32 7.28 -1.73 9.37
CA ALA A 32 7.86 -0.72 10.24
C ALA A 32 9.38 -0.87 10.36
N SER A 33 9.89 -2.10 10.52
CA SER A 33 11.33 -2.36 10.55
C SER A 33 12.01 -1.99 9.24
N LEU A 34 11.42 -2.37 8.10
CA LEU A 34 11.93 -2.07 6.76
C LEU A 34 11.94 -0.57 6.51
N LEU A 35 10.82 0.12 6.77
CA LEU A 35 10.72 1.58 6.64
C LEU A 35 11.75 2.29 7.51
N CYS A 36 11.83 1.94 8.80
CA CYS A 36 12.69 2.68 9.73
C CYS A 36 14.17 2.37 9.49
N LYS A 37 14.55 1.10 9.40
CA LYS A 37 15.98 0.72 9.36
C LYS A 37 16.60 0.86 7.98
N GLU A 38 15.85 0.50 6.94
CA GLU A 38 16.40 0.42 5.58
C GLU A 38 16.10 1.66 4.74
N LEU A 39 14.96 2.34 4.97
CA LEU A 39 14.55 3.50 4.17
C LEU A 39 14.79 4.84 4.90
N LEU A 40 14.61 4.88 6.21
CA LEU A 40 14.81 6.09 7.02
C LEU A 40 16.12 6.10 7.82
N PHE A 41 16.84 4.97 7.88
CA PHE A 41 18.08 4.79 8.65
C PHE A 41 17.97 5.17 10.14
N THR A 42 16.85 4.81 10.76
CA THR A 42 16.50 5.15 12.15
C THR A 42 15.87 3.98 12.92
N ASN A 43 15.56 4.21 14.19
CA ASN A 43 14.94 3.22 15.07
C ASN A 43 13.43 3.11 14.84
N THR A 44 12.85 1.94 15.07
CA THR A 44 11.41 1.70 14.84
C THR A 44 10.48 2.48 15.77
N ASN A 45 10.97 2.90 16.94
CA ASN A 45 10.19 3.66 17.92
C ASN A 45 9.80 5.06 17.43
N VAL A 46 10.36 5.54 16.31
CA VAL A 46 9.97 6.84 15.75
C VAL A 46 8.54 6.83 15.21
N ILE A 47 8.03 5.67 14.77
CA ILE A 47 6.67 5.54 14.25
C ILE A 47 5.64 5.83 15.35
N ASP A 48 5.94 5.49 16.60
CA ASP A 48 5.03 5.76 17.73
C ASP A 48 4.84 7.26 17.97
N ARG A 49 5.84 8.08 17.63
CA ARG A 49 5.83 9.54 17.78
C ARG A 49 5.00 10.27 16.72
N VAL A 50 4.63 9.59 15.63
CA VAL A 50 3.81 10.17 14.55
C VAL A 50 2.41 10.49 15.08
N VAL A 51 1.99 11.74 14.98
CA VAL A 51 0.67 12.23 15.44
C VAL A 51 -0.22 12.61 14.26
N LEU A 52 -0.98 11.64 13.74
CA LEU A 52 -1.86 11.84 12.59
C LEU A 52 -2.94 12.92 12.80
N GLY A 53 -3.37 13.13 14.04
CA GLY A 53 -4.39 14.14 14.39
C GLY A 53 -3.98 15.60 14.11
N GLN A 54 -2.68 15.84 13.89
CA GLN A 54 -2.16 17.16 13.52
C GLN A 54 -2.11 17.39 12.01
N LEU A 55 -2.34 16.35 11.21
CA LEU A 55 -2.38 16.48 9.77
C LEU A 55 -3.68 17.15 9.32
N ARG A 56 -3.57 17.95 8.28
CA ARG A 56 -4.67 18.63 7.60
C ARG A 56 -4.62 18.29 6.13
N ASP A 57 -5.78 18.31 5.50
CA ASP A 57 -5.91 18.07 4.07
C ASP A 57 -7.10 18.85 3.54
N ASP A 58 -6.90 19.59 2.46
CA ASP A 58 -7.98 20.27 1.74
C ASP A 58 -8.54 19.32 0.67
N LEU A 59 -9.73 18.77 0.94
CA LEU A 59 -10.44 17.91 -0.01
C LEU A 59 -11.04 18.70 -1.18
N THR A 60 -11.17 20.02 -1.05
CA THR A 60 -11.75 20.89 -2.08
C THR A 60 -10.71 21.46 -3.03
N ASP A 61 -9.43 21.37 -2.66
CA ASP A 61 -8.34 21.74 -3.53
C ASP A 61 -8.11 20.66 -4.61
N GLY A 62 -8.45 21.04 -5.83
CA GLY A 62 -8.30 20.25 -7.05
C GLY A 62 -7.05 20.61 -7.85
N ALA A 63 -6.12 21.39 -7.32
CA ALA A 63 -4.90 21.75 -8.02
C ALA A 63 -4.09 20.50 -8.35
N ASP A 64 -3.49 20.51 -9.54
CA ASP A 64 -2.58 19.47 -9.99
C ASP A 64 -1.38 19.38 -9.04
N GLY A 65 -1.00 18.17 -8.63
CA GLY A 65 0.06 17.99 -7.65
C GLY A 65 -0.35 18.19 -6.18
N HIS A 66 -1.61 18.56 -5.88
CA HIS A 66 -2.06 18.73 -4.49
C HIS A 66 -2.28 17.40 -3.76
N PHE A 67 -1.82 17.34 -2.51
CA PHE A 67 -2.14 16.31 -1.53
C PHE A 67 -1.88 16.81 -0.10
N PHE A 68 -2.20 15.99 0.91
CA PHE A 68 -2.07 16.42 2.31
C PHE A 68 -0.65 16.89 2.69
N ALA A 69 0.41 16.44 2.02
CA ALA A 69 1.78 16.90 2.32
C ALA A 69 2.13 18.28 1.75
N THR A 70 1.35 18.79 0.80
CA THR A 70 1.46 20.16 0.29
C THR A 70 0.57 21.15 1.05
N ASP A 71 -0.29 20.66 1.97
CA ASP A 71 -1.16 21.51 2.77
C ASP A 71 -0.37 22.33 3.80
N GLU A 72 -0.30 23.65 3.60
CA GLU A 72 0.46 24.59 4.44
C GLU A 72 -0.03 24.64 5.90
N ARG A 73 -1.26 24.18 6.17
CA ARG A 73 -1.81 24.14 7.55
C ARG A 73 -1.22 23.00 8.37
N THR A 74 -0.52 22.07 7.73
CA THR A 74 0.11 20.93 8.41
C THR A 74 1.55 21.27 8.81
N ASP A 75 1.81 21.32 10.12
CA ASP A 75 3.18 21.32 10.64
C ASP A 75 3.70 19.88 10.76
N PHE A 76 4.43 19.44 9.74
CA PHE A 76 5.02 18.10 9.70
C PHE A 76 6.12 17.86 10.75
N ARG A 77 6.74 18.93 11.29
CA ARG A 77 7.72 18.80 12.36
C ARG A 77 7.02 18.53 13.68
N ALA A 78 5.97 19.29 13.99
CA ALA A 78 5.13 19.05 15.16
C ALA A 78 4.46 17.66 15.11
N ALA A 79 4.01 17.24 13.92
CA ALA A 79 3.37 15.94 13.72
C ALA A 79 4.35 14.75 13.81
N GLY A 80 5.66 15.00 13.78
CA GLY A 80 6.69 13.95 13.82
C GLY A 80 6.70 13.05 12.58
N CYS A 81 6.15 13.51 11.46
CA CYS A 81 5.97 12.71 10.23
C CYS A 81 7.11 12.88 9.23
N ARG A 82 7.89 13.97 9.33
CA ARG A 82 8.96 14.30 8.39
C ARG A 82 10.32 14.00 9.00
N PHE A 83 11.09 13.15 8.32
CA PHE A 83 12.41 12.72 8.74
C PHE A 83 13.48 13.30 7.82
N ASP A 84 14.59 13.71 8.42
CA ASP A 84 15.80 14.12 7.70
C ASP A 84 16.63 12.86 7.40
N ILE A 85 16.35 12.23 6.26
CA ILE A 85 17.02 10.99 5.85
C ILE A 85 18.53 11.20 5.66
N PRO A 86 19.01 12.28 5.01
CA PRO A 86 20.45 12.59 4.98
C PRO A 86 21.10 12.64 6.37
N ALA A 87 20.50 13.34 7.34
CA ALA A 87 21.03 13.37 8.71
C ALA A 87 20.95 12.00 9.42
N ASN A 88 19.92 11.19 9.11
CA ASN A 88 19.81 9.83 9.63
C ASN A 88 20.85 8.89 9.02
N ILE A 89 21.32 9.11 7.79
CA ILE A 89 22.42 8.31 7.21
C ILE A 89 23.72 8.56 8.01
N GLU A 90 23.99 9.82 8.38
CA GLU A 90 25.15 10.17 9.21
C GLU A 90 25.07 9.50 10.59
N THR A 91 23.93 9.67 11.26
CA THR A 91 23.72 9.23 12.65
C THR A 91 23.28 7.76 12.77
N GLY A 92 22.96 7.11 11.65
CA GLY A 92 22.21 5.86 11.59
C GLY A 92 22.84 4.74 12.39
N ASN A 93 22.11 4.20 13.35
CA ASN A 93 22.59 3.10 14.18
C ASN A 93 22.56 1.79 13.37
N GLY A 94 23.72 1.15 13.20
CA GLY A 94 23.81 -0.26 12.77
C GLY A 94 24.17 -0.52 11.31
N LYS A 95 24.25 0.49 10.44
CA LYS A 95 24.76 0.34 9.07
C LYS A 95 26.30 0.41 9.05
N PRO A 96 26.99 -0.46 8.28
CA PRO A 96 28.44 -0.37 8.12
C PRO A 96 28.86 1.00 7.58
N GLU A 97 30.00 1.53 8.07
CA GLU A 97 30.50 2.85 7.64
C GLU A 97 30.75 2.93 6.12
N THR A 98 31.11 1.80 5.50
CA THR A 98 31.27 1.70 4.04
C THR A 98 29.96 1.94 3.30
N GLU A 99 28.84 1.40 3.78
CA GLU A 99 27.51 1.61 3.20
C GLU A 99 27.05 3.06 3.41
N LYS A 100 27.26 3.61 4.62
CA LYS A 100 26.98 5.02 4.90
C LYS A 100 27.79 5.97 4.02
N ALA A 101 29.10 5.74 3.90
CA ALA A 101 29.97 6.55 3.05
C ALA A 101 29.50 6.55 1.58
N ALA A 102 29.08 5.40 1.07
CA ALA A 102 28.59 5.29 -0.28
C ALA A 102 27.19 5.92 -0.46
N LEU A 103 26.27 5.77 0.51
CA LEU A 103 25.01 6.51 0.52
C LEU A 103 25.24 8.03 0.52
N ARG A 104 26.16 8.53 1.35
CA ARG A 104 26.54 9.97 1.35
C ARG A 104 27.07 10.42 0.01
N GLY A 105 27.91 9.60 -0.62
CA GLY A 105 28.38 9.82 -1.99
C GLY A 105 27.23 9.99 -2.97
N ILE A 106 26.29 9.03 -2.99
CA ILE A 106 25.11 9.08 -3.87
C ILE A 106 24.26 10.32 -3.58
N VAL A 107 23.90 10.58 -2.32
CA VAL A 107 23.06 11.75 -1.97
C VAL A 107 23.72 13.04 -2.42
N ARG A 108 25.02 13.20 -2.13
CA ARG A 108 25.79 14.37 -2.56
C ARG A 108 25.78 14.47 -4.08
N ASP A 109 26.13 13.40 -4.78
CA ASP A 109 26.25 13.44 -6.23
C ASP A 109 24.89 13.75 -6.91
N SER A 110 23.80 13.18 -6.41
CA SER A 110 22.43 13.48 -6.84
C SER A 110 22.02 14.94 -6.59
N LEU A 111 22.41 15.52 -5.45
CA LEU A 111 22.10 16.92 -5.12
C LEU A 111 22.93 17.94 -5.91
N PHE A 112 24.18 17.60 -6.26
CA PHE A 112 25.13 18.56 -6.87
C PHE A 112 25.29 18.41 -8.39
N TYR A 113 25.16 17.21 -8.95
CA TYR A 113 25.46 16.94 -10.36
C TYR A 113 24.23 16.56 -11.20
N GLY A 114 23.04 16.44 -10.58
CA GLY A 114 21.84 15.95 -11.25
C GLY A 114 21.81 14.42 -11.35
N VAL A 115 20.70 13.87 -11.89
CA VAL A 115 20.45 12.42 -11.95
C VAL A 115 21.63 11.68 -12.56
N MET A 116 22.18 10.70 -11.82
CA MET A 116 23.30 9.87 -12.26
C MET A 116 22.92 9.07 -13.51
N ASN A 117 23.44 9.45 -14.67
CA ASN A 117 23.24 8.72 -15.93
C ASN A 117 23.95 7.35 -15.89
N GLY A 118 23.17 6.28 -16.03
CA GLY A 118 23.56 5.06 -16.76
C GLY A 118 23.90 3.81 -15.94
N THR A 119 24.36 3.94 -14.69
CA THR A 119 24.60 2.77 -13.83
C THR A 119 24.04 3.03 -12.46
N LEU A 120 22.89 2.41 -12.15
CA LEU A 120 22.31 2.48 -10.82
C LEU A 120 23.35 1.93 -9.83
N HIS A 121 23.86 2.80 -8.96
CA HIS A 121 24.84 2.39 -7.95
C HIS A 121 24.27 1.18 -7.18
N PRO A 122 25.03 0.09 -6.93
CA PRO A 122 24.48 -1.13 -6.33
C PRO A 122 23.68 -0.89 -5.03
N ILE A 123 24.10 0.09 -4.25
CA ILE A 123 23.40 0.51 -3.03
C ILE A 123 22.06 1.19 -3.32
N LEU A 124 21.96 2.00 -4.37
CA LEU A 124 20.68 2.57 -4.80
C LEU A 124 19.72 1.45 -5.24
N LYS A 125 20.24 0.38 -5.86
CA LYS A 125 19.43 -0.79 -6.19
C LYS A 125 18.90 -1.49 -4.94
N ILE A 126 19.74 -1.68 -3.91
CA ILE A 126 19.31 -2.24 -2.61
C ILE A 126 18.23 -1.36 -1.97
N TYR A 127 18.39 -0.04 -2.02
CA TYR A 127 17.38 0.90 -1.50
C TYR A 127 16.05 0.80 -2.28
N GLU A 128 16.11 0.73 -3.60
CA GLU A 128 14.95 0.52 -4.47
C GLU A 128 14.25 -0.81 -4.18
N ASP A 129 15.00 -1.91 -4.04
CA ASP A 129 14.45 -3.23 -3.73
C ASP A 129 13.75 -3.23 -2.36
N ASN A 130 14.34 -2.57 -1.36
CA ASN A 130 13.72 -2.38 -0.04
C ASN A 130 12.45 -1.52 -0.12
N LEU A 131 12.45 -0.49 -0.96
CA LEU A 131 11.29 0.36 -1.20
C LEU A 131 10.15 -0.43 -1.87
N ILE A 132 10.47 -1.21 -2.91
CA ILE A 132 9.50 -2.09 -3.57
C ILE A 132 8.94 -3.08 -2.56
N LYS A 133 9.80 -3.71 -1.75
CA LYS A 133 9.37 -4.66 -0.72
C LYS A 133 8.45 -4.03 0.31
N PHE A 134 8.72 -2.79 0.71
CA PHE A 134 7.85 -2.03 1.60
C PHE A 134 6.49 -1.76 0.95
N LEU A 135 6.46 -1.38 -0.33
CA LEU A 135 5.21 -1.19 -1.08
C LEU A 135 4.41 -2.49 -1.20
N GLU A 136 5.06 -3.64 -1.40
CA GLU A 136 4.38 -4.95 -1.39
C GLU A 136 3.69 -5.21 -0.04
N TYR A 137 4.37 -4.94 1.07
CA TYR A 137 3.77 -5.05 2.40
C TYR A 137 2.63 -4.06 2.59
N MET A 138 2.79 -2.81 2.14
CA MET A 138 1.72 -1.81 2.20
C MET A 138 0.48 -2.26 1.44
N LEU A 139 0.62 -2.81 0.22
CA LEU A 139 -0.51 -3.32 -0.55
C LEU A 139 -1.29 -4.39 0.23
N LEU A 140 -0.60 -5.34 0.87
CA LEU A 140 -1.24 -6.35 1.70
C LEU A 140 -1.85 -5.76 2.97
N LEU A 141 -1.16 -4.83 3.65
CA LEU A 141 -1.68 -4.20 4.85
C LEU A 141 -2.95 -3.39 4.55
N LEU A 142 -3.03 -2.71 3.41
CA LEU A 142 -4.23 -2.01 2.98
C LEU A 142 -5.39 -3.00 2.70
N LEU A 143 -5.10 -4.16 2.12
CA LEU A 143 -6.08 -5.23 1.95
C LEU A 143 -6.59 -5.76 3.30
N LEU A 144 -5.67 -6.06 4.23
CA LEU A 144 -6.00 -6.73 5.49
C LEU A 144 -6.64 -5.79 6.52
N THR A 145 -6.30 -4.50 6.49
CA THR A 145 -6.68 -3.54 7.54
C THR A 145 -7.67 -2.47 7.10
N GLY A 146 -7.90 -2.32 5.79
CA GLY A 146 -8.77 -1.27 5.24
C GLY A 146 -10.27 -1.48 5.46
N ALA A 147 -10.68 -2.54 6.15
CA ALA A 147 -12.08 -2.86 6.49
C ALA A 147 -13.05 -2.95 5.29
N GLN A 148 -12.55 -3.08 4.06
CA GLN A 148 -13.35 -3.31 2.85
C GLN A 148 -12.64 -4.35 1.98
N PRO A 149 -13.35 -5.24 1.29
CA PRO A 149 -12.73 -6.16 0.35
C PRO A 149 -12.16 -5.39 -0.84
N ASP A 150 -11.03 -5.84 -1.40
CA ASP A 150 -10.55 -5.28 -2.67
C ASP A 150 -11.43 -5.77 -3.82
N GLN A 151 -11.78 -4.86 -4.75
CA GLN A 151 -12.58 -5.23 -5.92
C GLN A 151 -11.64 -5.48 -7.09
N LEU A 152 -11.59 -6.73 -7.55
CA LEU A 152 -10.99 -7.04 -8.84
C LEU A 152 -11.97 -6.62 -9.93
N SER A 153 -11.61 -5.61 -10.70
CA SER A 153 -12.49 -5.05 -11.74
C SER A 153 -12.53 -5.95 -12.97
N GLU A 154 -13.26 -7.07 -12.92
CA GLU A 154 -13.37 -8.02 -14.04
C GLU A 154 -14.11 -7.50 -15.27
N ARG A 155 -14.70 -6.30 -15.21
CA ARG A 155 -15.41 -5.75 -16.37
C ARG A 155 -14.43 -5.29 -17.44
N PRO A 156 -14.48 -5.86 -18.67
CA PRO A 156 -13.87 -5.23 -19.82
C PRO A 156 -14.52 -3.86 -19.99
N ARG A 157 -13.73 -2.79 -20.14
CA ARG A 157 -14.29 -1.57 -20.74
C ARG A 157 -14.83 -1.96 -22.11
N ALA A 158 -16.03 -1.49 -22.46
CA ALA A 158 -16.67 -1.76 -23.74
C ALA A 158 -15.90 -1.21 -24.95
N ASP A 159 -14.77 -0.54 -24.71
CA ASP A 159 -13.83 -0.13 -25.74
C ASP A 159 -12.78 -1.23 -25.91
N HIS A 160 -12.80 -1.90 -27.07
CA HIS A 160 -11.87 -2.98 -27.45
C HIS A 160 -10.44 -2.49 -27.71
N THR A 161 -10.08 -1.30 -27.24
CA THR A 161 -8.72 -0.77 -27.31
C THR A 161 -8.05 -0.85 -25.93
N ARG A 162 -7.21 -1.88 -25.79
CA ARG A 162 -6.13 -2.07 -24.79
C ARG A 162 -6.57 -2.32 -23.34
N HIS A 163 -6.52 -3.59 -22.94
CA HIS A 163 -5.57 -4.10 -21.94
C HIS A 163 -5.64 -5.65 -21.97
N PRO A 164 -4.61 -6.36 -22.46
CA PRO A 164 -4.59 -7.82 -22.51
C PRO A 164 -4.49 -8.48 -21.12
N ASP A 165 -4.08 -7.71 -20.10
CA ASP A 165 -3.98 -8.17 -18.72
C ASP A 165 -5.18 -7.69 -17.90
N GLY A 166 -6.05 -8.63 -17.55
CA GLY A 166 -7.34 -8.38 -16.91
C GLY A 166 -7.30 -7.61 -15.59
N ALA A 167 -8.39 -6.91 -15.31
CA ALA A 167 -8.90 -6.57 -13.98
C ALA A 167 -7.89 -6.14 -12.90
N VAL A 168 -7.34 -4.92 -12.96
CA VAL A 168 -6.51 -4.39 -11.86
C VAL A 168 -7.34 -4.17 -10.59
N GLY A 169 -6.85 -4.68 -9.46
CA GLY A 169 -7.45 -4.47 -8.14
C GLY A 169 -7.50 -2.98 -7.77
N GLU A 170 -8.57 -2.54 -7.13
CA GLU A 170 -8.74 -1.12 -6.75
C GLU A 170 -7.56 -0.61 -5.93
N LEU A 171 -7.06 -1.43 -5.00
CA LEU A 171 -5.90 -1.07 -4.17
C LEU A 171 -4.62 -0.82 -4.97
N ALA A 172 -4.38 -1.56 -6.06
CA ALA A 172 -3.21 -1.34 -6.92
C ALA A 172 -3.30 -0.03 -7.72
N SER A 173 -4.50 0.55 -7.84
CA SER A 173 -4.75 1.79 -8.58
C SER A 173 -4.76 3.06 -7.73
N ILE A 174 -4.41 2.97 -6.43
CA ILE A 174 -4.46 4.10 -5.50
C ILE A 174 -3.50 5.22 -5.94
N THR A 175 -4.06 6.41 -6.10
CA THR A 175 -3.34 7.67 -6.25
C THR A 175 -3.22 8.40 -4.92
N HIS A 176 -2.12 9.12 -4.72
CA HIS A 176 -1.85 9.89 -3.50
C HIS A 176 -1.79 11.39 -3.74
N VAL A 177 -1.87 11.81 -5.00
CA VAL A 177 -1.81 13.21 -5.44
C VAL A 177 -2.85 13.42 -6.54
N ASN A 178 -3.39 14.64 -6.61
CA ASN A 178 -4.26 15.04 -7.71
C ASN A 178 -3.47 15.05 -9.03
N ASP A 179 -4.10 14.57 -10.09
CA ASP A 179 -3.54 14.51 -11.46
C ASP A 179 -4.63 14.93 -12.46
N GLY A 180 -4.61 16.21 -12.83
CA GLY A 180 -5.62 16.85 -13.67
C GLY A 180 -7.05 16.64 -13.12
N PRO A 181 -7.96 15.97 -13.85
CA PRO A 181 -9.33 15.71 -13.38
C PRO A 181 -9.43 14.62 -12.31
N ASN A 182 -8.34 13.89 -12.02
CA ASN A 182 -8.35 12.79 -11.07
C ASN A 182 -8.01 13.28 -9.67
N VAL A 183 -8.97 13.19 -8.77
CA VAL A 183 -8.74 13.45 -7.34
C VAL A 183 -8.00 12.27 -6.72
N ARG A 184 -7.02 12.57 -5.86
CA ARG A 184 -6.27 11.56 -5.10
C ARG A 184 -7.18 10.63 -4.30
N ASN A 185 -6.74 9.39 -4.08
CA ASN A 185 -7.46 8.44 -3.23
C ASN A 185 -7.04 8.52 -1.76
N VAL A 186 -5.79 8.87 -1.46
CA VAL A 186 -5.27 9.00 -0.08
C VAL A 186 -5.55 10.40 0.44
N VAL A 187 -6.36 10.51 1.49
CA VAL A 187 -6.73 11.78 2.11
C VAL A 187 -6.64 11.75 3.63
N ILE A 188 -6.59 12.91 4.27
CA ILE A 188 -6.72 13.02 5.74
C ILE A 188 -8.13 13.54 6.07
N MET A 189 -8.90 12.74 6.81
CA MET A 189 -10.22 13.10 7.31
C MET A 189 -10.26 12.90 8.82
N ASP A 190 -10.67 13.93 9.56
CA ASP A 190 -10.77 13.90 11.03
C ASP A 190 -9.51 13.37 11.74
N GLY A 191 -8.34 13.76 11.24
CA GLY A 191 -7.05 13.33 11.79
C GLY A 191 -6.69 11.87 11.52
N ARG A 192 -7.35 11.23 10.56
CA ARG A 192 -7.13 9.84 10.13
C ARG A 192 -6.81 9.79 8.65
N VAL A 193 -6.00 8.81 8.28
CA VAL A 193 -5.80 8.49 6.86
C VAL A 193 -7.00 7.71 6.37
N THR A 194 -7.63 8.21 5.32
CA THR A 194 -8.76 7.57 4.64
C THR A 194 -8.39 7.35 3.17
N ILE A 195 -8.66 6.14 2.68
CA ILE A 195 -8.48 5.80 1.26
C ILE A 195 -9.87 5.72 0.65
N ILE A 196 -10.10 6.57 -0.34
CA ILE A 196 -11.38 6.69 -1.04
C ILE A 196 -11.22 6.10 -2.44
N THR A 197 -11.88 4.97 -2.70
CA THR A 197 -11.91 4.34 -4.04
C THR A 197 -13.33 4.34 -4.61
N PRO A 198 -13.51 4.38 -5.95
CA PRO A 198 -14.83 4.18 -6.55
C PRO A 198 -15.36 2.80 -6.20
N ASN A 199 -16.64 2.70 -5.81
CA ASN A 199 -17.28 1.41 -5.58
C ASN A 199 -17.81 0.84 -6.91
N ARG A 200 -17.14 -0.19 -7.44
CA ARG A 200 -17.47 -0.80 -8.73
C ARG A 200 -18.53 -1.91 -8.64
N PHE A 201 -18.95 -2.35 -7.45
CA PHE A 201 -20.02 -3.33 -7.26
C PHE A 201 -21.41 -2.80 -7.61
N ARG A 202 -21.66 -1.49 -7.43
CA ARG A 202 -22.91 -0.88 -7.87
C ARG A 202 -22.73 -0.43 -9.31
N GLY A 203 -23.62 -0.84 -10.21
CA GLY A 203 -23.80 -0.17 -11.50
C GLY A 203 -24.16 1.33 -11.39
N ALA A 204 -24.27 1.87 -10.17
CA ALA A 204 -24.38 3.29 -9.88
C ALA A 204 -22.99 3.93 -9.91
N LYS A 205 -22.75 4.79 -10.91
CA LYS A 205 -21.50 5.52 -11.18
C LYS A 205 -20.98 6.41 -10.02
N THR A 206 -21.58 6.42 -8.83
CA THR A 206 -21.37 7.45 -7.80
C THR A 206 -21.11 6.93 -6.38
N SER A 207 -21.19 5.63 -6.10
CA SER A 207 -20.85 5.14 -4.76
C SER A 207 -19.33 5.12 -4.54
N LEU A 208 -18.87 5.59 -3.38
CA LEU A 208 -17.48 5.55 -2.95
C LEU A 208 -17.29 4.51 -1.84
N LEU A 209 -16.14 3.85 -1.82
CA LEU A 209 -15.67 3.04 -0.70
C LEU A 209 -14.69 3.87 0.13
N TYR A 210 -14.93 3.89 1.44
CA TYR A 210 -14.05 4.52 2.42
C TYR A 210 -13.33 3.41 3.19
N ARG A 211 -12.00 3.46 3.17
CA ARG A 211 -11.14 2.55 3.92
C ARG A 211 -10.36 3.35 4.93
N SER A 212 -10.40 2.93 6.18
CA SER A 212 -9.56 3.49 7.24
C SER A 212 -8.60 2.41 7.72
N PRO A 213 -7.35 2.37 7.21
CA PRO A 213 -6.35 1.42 7.67
C PRO A 213 -6.13 1.53 9.18
N TRP A 214 -5.52 0.50 9.77
CA TRP A 214 -5.14 0.57 11.18
C TRP A 214 -4.18 1.75 11.45
N PRO A 215 -4.18 2.33 12.66
CA PRO A 215 -3.36 3.50 12.97
C PRO A 215 -1.88 3.33 12.61
N VAL A 216 -1.30 2.14 12.87
CA VAL A 216 0.10 1.85 12.51
C VAL A 216 0.31 1.90 10.99
N VAL A 217 -0.59 1.32 10.19
CA VAL A 217 -0.51 1.31 8.72
C VAL A 217 -0.66 2.73 8.17
N SER A 218 -1.57 3.52 8.73
CA SER A 218 -1.74 4.93 8.39
C SER A 218 -0.47 5.74 8.64
N LYS A 219 0.20 5.53 9.79
CA LYS A 219 1.49 6.17 10.10
C LYS A 219 2.58 5.78 9.11
N LEU A 220 2.70 4.49 8.79
CA LEU A 220 3.68 4.01 7.81
C LEU A 220 3.45 4.65 6.43
N LEU A 221 2.20 4.70 5.97
CA LEU A 221 1.84 5.32 4.69
C LEU A 221 2.18 6.82 4.66
N VAL A 222 1.85 7.56 5.71
CA VAL A 222 2.15 9.00 5.81
C VAL A 222 3.65 9.24 5.81
N VAL A 223 4.41 8.51 6.62
CA VAL A 223 5.87 8.67 6.69
C VAL A 223 6.53 8.34 5.35
N TYR A 224 6.04 7.29 4.68
CA TYR A 224 6.47 6.96 3.32
C TYR A 224 6.25 8.13 2.34
N LEU A 225 5.04 8.69 2.31
CA LEU A 225 4.66 9.76 1.38
C LEU A 225 5.37 11.09 1.68
N VAL A 226 5.63 11.41 2.95
CA VAL A 226 6.20 12.70 3.37
C VAL A 226 7.74 12.68 3.40
N SER A 227 8.36 11.53 3.62
CA SER A 227 9.81 11.43 3.82
C SER A 227 10.50 10.55 2.76
N VAL A 228 10.08 9.30 2.64
CA VAL A 228 10.80 8.31 1.81
C VAL A 228 10.65 8.57 0.32
N ARG A 229 9.41 8.80 -0.14
CA ARG A 229 9.15 9.03 -1.57
C ARG A 229 9.81 10.32 -2.08
N PRO A 230 9.70 11.48 -1.39
CA PRO A 230 10.40 12.69 -1.81
C PRO A 230 11.92 12.52 -1.81
N PHE A 231 12.49 11.86 -0.80
CA PHE A 231 13.92 11.56 -0.78
C PHE A 231 14.34 10.66 -1.95
N PHE A 232 13.60 9.59 -2.22
CA PHE A 232 13.87 8.73 -3.38
C PHE A 232 13.80 9.50 -4.70
N ALA A 233 12.85 10.44 -4.84
CA ALA A 233 12.78 11.31 -6.01
C ALA A 233 14.03 12.21 -6.17
N THR A 234 14.72 12.57 -5.09
CA THR A 234 16.02 13.26 -5.20
C THR A 234 17.13 12.36 -5.75
N LEU A 235 17.08 11.05 -5.46
CA LEU A 235 18.09 10.08 -5.90
C LEU A 235 17.86 9.61 -7.33
N ALA A 236 16.60 9.43 -7.71
CA ALA A 236 16.19 8.82 -8.97
C ALA A 236 14.90 9.49 -9.50
N ALA A 237 15.00 10.76 -9.91
CA ALA A 237 13.84 11.56 -10.34
C ALA A 237 13.06 10.94 -11.51
N ASP A 238 13.75 10.28 -12.44
CA ASP A 238 13.12 9.64 -13.61
C ASP A 238 12.47 8.29 -13.28
N HIS A 239 12.70 7.74 -12.09
CA HIS A 239 12.16 6.44 -11.71
C HIS A 239 10.62 6.50 -11.62
N PRO A 240 9.88 5.47 -12.08
CA PRO A 240 8.41 5.46 -12.09
C PRO A 240 7.77 5.79 -10.73
N ILE A 241 8.28 5.18 -9.65
CA ILE A 241 7.84 5.46 -8.27
C ILE A 241 8.07 6.93 -7.86
N ALA A 242 9.09 7.61 -8.38
CA ALA A 242 9.36 9.00 -8.04
C ALA A 242 8.41 9.97 -8.76
N ARG A 243 8.19 9.76 -10.07
CA ARG A 243 7.42 10.67 -10.92
C ARG A 243 5.90 10.49 -10.84
N SER A 244 5.43 9.28 -10.55
CA SER A 244 4.00 8.95 -10.66
C SER A 244 3.18 9.55 -9.51
N GLY A 245 1.88 9.80 -9.76
CA GLY A 245 0.90 10.06 -8.71
C GLY A 245 0.33 8.78 -8.05
N ARG A 246 0.72 7.59 -8.50
CA ARG A 246 0.27 6.28 -7.99
C ARG A 246 1.18 5.75 -6.90
N LEU A 247 0.60 5.01 -5.94
CA LEU A 247 1.38 4.29 -4.93
C LEU A 247 2.13 3.09 -5.52
N PHE A 248 1.49 2.37 -6.45
CA PHE A 248 1.96 1.09 -7.00
C PHE A 248 2.20 1.21 -8.50
N GLU A 249 3.19 2.01 -8.87
CA GLU A 249 3.59 2.24 -10.27
C GLU A 249 4.49 1.09 -10.78
N ASP A 250 4.29 0.69 -12.04
CA ASP A 250 5.21 -0.17 -12.79
C ASP A 250 5.20 0.23 -14.27
N GLU A 251 6.30 0.78 -14.77
CA GLU A 251 6.40 1.23 -16.16
C GLU A 251 6.45 0.10 -17.18
N ASN A 252 6.74 -1.13 -16.73
CA ASN A 252 6.74 -2.30 -17.59
C ASN A 252 5.33 -2.83 -17.86
N GLU A 253 4.36 -2.36 -17.08
CA GLU A 253 2.97 -2.76 -17.21
C GLU A 253 2.24 -1.81 -18.17
N PRO A 254 1.38 -2.32 -19.08
CA PRO A 254 0.65 -1.47 -20.03
C PRO A 254 -0.22 -0.40 -19.37
N SER A 255 -0.66 -0.66 -18.13
CA SER A 255 -1.49 0.26 -17.33
C SER A 255 -0.68 1.19 -16.43
N PHE A 256 0.66 1.13 -16.51
CA PHE A 256 1.62 1.86 -15.69
C PHE A 256 1.46 1.63 -14.18
N GLN A 257 0.73 0.59 -13.78
CA GLN A 257 0.49 0.22 -12.39
C GLN A 257 0.68 -1.29 -12.22
N TRP A 258 0.91 -1.72 -10.98
CA TRP A 258 1.13 -3.14 -10.68
C TRP A 258 -0.04 -4.00 -11.20
N SER A 259 0.30 -5.02 -11.99
CA SER A 259 -0.70 -5.94 -12.52
C SER A 259 -1.37 -6.76 -11.43
N THR A 260 -2.56 -7.26 -11.78
CA THR A 260 -3.32 -8.20 -10.95
C THR A 260 -2.56 -9.49 -10.72
N GLN A 261 -1.77 -9.93 -11.70
CA GLN A 261 -0.91 -11.08 -11.54
C GLN A 261 0.13 -10.83 -10.45
N ARG A 262 0.87 -9.72 -10.54
CA ARG A 262 1.84 -9.32 -9.51
C ARG A 262 1.18 -9.23 -8.13
N TYR A 263 0.00 -8.61 -8.05
CA TYR A 263 -0.74 -8.52 -6.78
C TYR A 263 -1.12 -9.91 -6.22
N ARG A 264 -1.68 -10.80 -7.05
CA ARG A 264 -2.02 -12.18 -6.67
C ARG A 264 -0.79 -12.96 -6.22
N GLU A 265 0.35 -12.80 -6.89
CA GLU A 265 1.61 -13.44 -6.55
C GLU A 265 2.13 -12.97 -5.19
N ILE A 266 2.10 -11.67 -4.91
CA ILE A 266 2.49 -11.13 -3.59
C ILE A 266 1.60 -11.73 -2.50
N VAL A 267 0.28 -11.73 -2.69
CA VAL A 267 -0.66 -12.29 -1.70
C VAL A 267 -0.36 -13.77 -1.44
N ARG A 268 -0.21 -14.57 -2.49
CA ARG A 268 0.12 -16.01 -2.36
C ARG A 268 1.45 -16.24 -1.66
N ARG A 269 2.49 -15.50 -2.07
CA ARG A 269 3.85 -15.63 -1.53
C ARG A 269 3.89 -15.32 -0.04
N GLU A 270 3.34 -14.18 0.37
CA GLU A 270 3.39 -13.74 1.77
C GLU A 270 2.49 -14.57 2.68
N THR A 271 1.31 -14.98 2.19
CA THR A 271 0.40 -15.84 2.97
C THR A 271 0.98 -17.25 3.13
N GLN A 272 1.60 -17.80 2.09
CA GLN A 272 2.31 -19.08 2.18
C GLN A 272 3.46 -19.01 3.18
N ALA A 273 4.29 -17.97 3.11
CA ALA A 273 5.45 -17.83 3.98
C ALA A 273 5.07 -17.69 5.48
N ARG A 274 3.93 -17.07 5.79
CA ARG A 274 3.61 -16.62 7.16
C ARG A 274 2.51 -17.43 7.83
N LEU A 275 1.57 -17.90 7.03
CA LEU A 275 0.44 -18.71 7.49
C LEU A 275 0.58 -20.18 7.10
N GLY A 276 1.59 -20.52 6.28
CA GLY A 276 1.71 -21.87 5.70
C GLY A 276 0.63 -22.18 4.68
N LYS A 277 -0.11 -21.17 4.21
CA LYS A 277 -1.26 -21.30 3.30
C LYS A 277 -1.17 -20.26 2.18
N SER A 278 -1.11 -20.71 0.94
CA SER A 278 -1.20 -19.85 -0.25
C SER A 278 -2.66 -19.40 -0.45
N LEU A 279 -2.97 -18.18 -0.02
CA LEU A 279 -4.31 -17.61 -0.11
C LEU A 279 -4.47 -16.78 -1.38
N THR A 280 -5.72 -16.62 -1.81
CA THR A 280 -6.09 -15.68 -2.87
C THR A 280 -6.74 -14.44 -2.27
N ILE A 281 -6.85 -13.36 -3.06
CA ILE A 281 -7.50 -12.12 -2.66
C ILE A 281 -8.97 -12.40 -2.27
N GLU A 282 -9.66 -13.24 -3.04
CA GLU A 282 -11.05 -13.62 -2.82
C GLU A 282 -11.23 -14.35 -1.48
N LYS A 283 -10.30 -15.25 -1.12
CA LYS A 283 -10.32 -15.92 0.19
C LYS A 283 -10.15 -14.94 1.34
N ILE A 284 -9.25 -13.96 1.22
CA ILE A 284 -9.07 -12.90 2.23
C ILE A 284 -10.33 -12.04 2.31
N ASN A 285 -10.85 -11.59 1.18
CA ASN A 285 -12.10 -10.82 1.09
C ASN A 285 -13.27 -11.56 1.76
N SER A 286 -13.40 -12.87 1.55
CA SER A 286 -14.46 -13.68 2.18
C SER A 286 -14.44 -13.62 3.71
N VAL A 287 -13.26 -13.54 4.32
CA VAL A 287 -13.09 -13.43 5.77
C VAL A 287 -13.41 -12.02 6.24
N LEU A 288 -12.92 -11.01 5.53
CA LEU A 288 -13.18 -9.61 5.83
C LEU A 288 -14.69 -9.31 5.76
N VAL A 289 -15.38 -9.76 4.71
CA VAL A 289 -16.83 -9.59 4.56
C VAL A 289 -17.58 -10.29 5.70
N ARG A 290 -17.19 -11.52 6.07
CA ARG A 290 -17.79 -12.23 7.21
C ARG A 290 -17.58 -11.49 8.54
N HIS A 291 -16.40 -10.93 8.75
CA HIS A 291 -16.09 -10.14 9.94
C HIS A 291 -16.93 -8.86 10.00
N LEU A 292 -16.98 -8.10 8.90
CA LEU A 292 -17.79 -6.88 8.81
C LEU A 292 -19.27 -7.17 9.09
N LYS A 293 -19.81 -8.29 8.56
CA LYS A 293 -21.18 -8.72 8.87
C LYS A 293 -21.42 -8.96 10.36
N ALA A 294 -20.41 -9.44 11.08
CA ALA A 294 -20.53 -9.78 12.50
C ALA A 294 -20.37 -8.55 13.42
N VAL A 295 -19.52 -7.59 13.04
CA VAL A 295 -19.16 -6.45 13.92
C VAL A 295 -19.90 -5.17 13.53
N GLU A 296 -20.10 -4.92 12.23
CA GLU A 296 -20.67 -3.68 11.70
C GLU A 296 -21.61 -3.99 10.51
N PRO A 297 -22.75 -4.68 10.75
CA PRO A 297 -23.63 -5.16 9.68
C PRO A 297 -24.17 -4.03 8.79
N GLU A 298 -24.28 -2.81 9.32
CA GLU A 298 -24.72 -1.61 8.60
C GLU A 298 -23.75 -1.17 7.49
N LEU A 299 -22.47 -1.54 7.60
CA LEU A 299 -21.44 -1.23 6.61
C LEU A 299 -21.35 -2.28 5.49
N VAL A 300 -22.08 -3.39 5.61
CA VAL A 300 -22.12 -4.44 4.59
C VAL A 300 -23.25 -4.15 3.61
N ALA A 301 -22.92 -3.54 2.48
CA ALA A 301 -23.90 -3.26 1.43
C ALA A 301 -24.48 -4.59 0.85
N PRO A 302 -25.75 -4.62 0.41
CA PRO A 302 -26.38 -5.82 -0.18
C PRO A 302 -25.61 -6.43 -1.37
N GLY A 303 -24.79 -5.65 -2.10
CA GLY A 303 -23.93 -6.13 -3.19
C GLY A 303 -22.67 -6.89 -2.73
N MET A 304 -22.18 -6.67 -1.51
CA MET A 304 -21.11 -7.50 -0.91
C MET A 304 -21.57 -8.93 -0.64
N MET A 305 -22.89 -9.19 -0.71
CA MET A 305 -23.48 -10.53 -0.58
C MET A 305 -23.19 -11.41 -1.80
N ALA A 306 -22.97 -10.84 -2.99
CA ALA A 306 -22.72 -11.62 -4.22
C ALA A 306 -21.35 -12.34 -4.17
N VAL A 307 -20.30 -11.68 -3.67
CA VAL A 307 -18.95 -12.25 -3.52
C VAL A 307 -18.92 -13.44 -2.55
N VAL A 308 -19.84 -13.51 -1.58
CA VAL A 308 -19.93 -14.64 -0.65
C VAL A 308 -20.78 -15.77 -1.22
N SER A 309 -21.68 -15.45 -2.16
CA SER A 309 -22.59 -16.43 -2.78
C SER A 309 -21.89 -17.23 -3.89
N ASP A 310 -20.92 -16.63 -4.58
CA ASP A 310 -20.16 -17.27 -5.67
C ASP A 310 -18.87 -17.99 -5.19
N VAL A 311 -18.52 -17.92 -3.90
CA VAL A 311 -17.40 -18.70 -3.32
C VAL A 311 -17.86 -20.11 -2.88
N VAL A 312 -19.13 -20.45 -3.11
CA VAL A 312 -19.53 -21.83 -3.31
C VAL A 312 -19.54 -22.06 -4.81
N LEU A 313 -18.43 -22.61 -5.34
CA LEU A 313 -18.38 -23.71 -6.31
C LEU A 313 -16.91 -23.89 -6.74
N ASP A 314 -16.48 -25.15 -6.61
CA ASP A 314 -15.17 -25.78 -6.87
C ASP A 314 -14.04 -25.60 -5.84
#